data_AF-A0A368TTD8-F1
#
_entry.id   AF-A0A368TTD8-F1
#
_cell.length_a   1.000
_cell.length_b   1.000
_cell.length_c   1.000
_cell.angle_alpha   90.00
_cell.angle_beta   90.00
_cell.angle_gamma   90.00
#
_symmetry.space_group_name_H-M   'P 1'
#
loop_
_entity.id
_entity.type
_entity.pdbx_description
1 polymer ?
#
loop_
_entity_poly.entity_id
_entity_poly.type
_entity_poly.pdbx_seq_one_letter_code
_entity_poly.pdbx_strand_id
1 'polypeptide(L)'
;MTIPRIKQWFQLAVPEPTDKNRAVQLGCHAEEFAEMLTALGFQNTSANVELWANYMKSEFPGVMQPDRTELLDAICDQIVTAVGVAHMFGLDIEGALAEVTRSNYSKFVDGKPVFDANGKIAKPQSYIKPDLTPFL
;
A
#
# COMPACT_ATOMS: atom_id res chain seq x y z
N MET A 1 15.49 4.10 8.07
CA MET A 1 14.08 4.55 8.16
C MET A 1 13.35 4.23 6.86
N THR A 2 12.25 3.50 6.97
CA THR A 2 11.51 2.88 5.88
C THR A 2 10.52 3.83 5.21
N ILE A 3 9.83 4.68 5.99
CA ILE A 3 8.85 5.65 5.48
C ILE A 3 9.45 6.61 4.42
N PRO A 4 10.63 7.23 4.63
CA PRO A 4 11.24 8.08 3.60
C PRO A 4 11.52 7.35 2.28
N ARG A 5 11.94 6.08 2.32
CA ARG A 5 12.18 5.29 1.10
C ARG A 5 10.89 4.90 0.39
N ILE A 6 9.83 4.59 1.14
CA ILE A 6 8.49 4.35 0.59
C ILE A 6 7.97 5.62 -0.09
N LYS A 7 8.11 6.78 0.57
CA LYS A 7 7.75 8.08 -0.04
C LYS A 7 8.54 8.36 -1.32
N GLN A 8 9.86 8.14 -1.29
CA GLN A 8 10.70 8.30 -2.48
C GLN A 8 10.27 7.37 -3.62
N TRP A 9 9.85 6.15 -3.31
CA TRP A 9 9.35 5.21 -4.30
C TRP A 9 8.10 5.77 -5.00
N PHE A 10 7.14 6.31 -4.25
CA PHE A 10 5.96 6.96 -4.83
C PHE A 10 6.29 8.23 -5.61
N GLN A 11 7.26 9.03 -5.17
CA GLN A 11 7.72 10.22 -5.92
C GLN A 11 8.32 9.84 -7.28
N LEU A 12 9.00 8.70 -7.38
CA LEU A 12 9.55 8.19 -8.63
C LEU A 12 8.47 7.51 -9.50
N ALA A 13 7.54 6.80 -8.87
CA ALA A 13 6.49 6.05 -9.56
C ALA A 13 5.36 6.95 -10.08
N VAL A 14 4.91 7.91 -9.27
CA VAL A 14 3.76 8.77 -9.55
C VAL A 14 4.13 10.21 -9.14
N PRO A 15 5.05 10.88 -9.88
CA PRO A 15 5.52 12.21 -9.52
C PRO A 15 4.41 13.26 -9.49
N GLU A 16 3.39 13.10 -10.34
CA GLU A 16 2.24 14.00 -10.45
C GLU A 16 0.92 13.23 -10.26
N PRO A 17 0.45 13.02 -9.01
CA PRO A 17 -0.74 12.22 -8.75
C PRO A 17 -2.03 12.88 -9.25
N THR A 18 -2.79 12.14 -10.07
CA THR A 18 -4.15 12.48 -10.53
C THR A 18 -5.23 12.02 -9.54
N ASP A 19 -6.48 12.43 -9.74
CA ASP A 19 -7.62 11.92 -8.95
C ASP A 19 -7.79 10.39 -9.08
N LYS A 20 -7.52 9.85 -10.28
CA LYS A 20 -7.48 8.40 -10.49
C LYS A 20 -6.40 7.74 -9.63
N ASN A 21 -5.21 8.35 -9.52
CA ASN A 21 -4.16 7.81 -8.65
C ASN A 21 -4.58 7.82 -7.17
N ARG A 22 -5.24 8.90 -6.72
CA ARG A 22 -5.76 9.00 -5.34
C ARG A 22 -6.79 7.91 -5.05
N ALA A 23 -7.72 7.67 -5.98
CA ALA A 23 -8.73 6.62 -5.87
C ALA A 23 -8.10 5.22 -5.80
N VAL A 24 -7.21 4.91 -6.74
CA VAL A 24 -6.51 3.62 -6.75
C VAL A 24 -5.73 3.42 -5.45
N GLN A 25 -5.02 4.44 -4.96
CA GLN A 25 -4.23 4.31 -3.73
C GLN A 25 -5.10 4.13 -2.48
N LEU A 26 -6.25 4.79 -2.38
CA LEU A 26 -7.22 4.54 -1.31
C LEU A 26 -7.78 3.12 -1.37
N GLY A 27 -8.08 2.65 -2.58
CA GLY A 27 -8.52 1.27 -2.80
C GLY A 27 -7.45 0.25 -2.38
N CYS A 28 -6.19 0.45 -2.76
CA CYS A 28 -5.08 -0.39 -2.30
C CYS A 28 -4.93 -0.37 -0.78
N HIS A 29 -5.01 0.80 -0.14
CA HIS A 29 -4.92 0.88 1.33
C HIS A 29 -6.03 0.10 2.04
N ALA A 30 -7.26 0.18 1.55
CA ALA A 30 -8.37 -0.61 2.09
C ALA A 30 -8.27 -2.10 1.80
N GLU A 31 -7.72 -2.50 0.64
CA GLU A 31 -7.43 -3.89 0.31
C GLU A 31 -6.48 -4.52 1.35
N GLU A 32 -5.38 -3.83 1.71
CA GLU A 32 -4.46 -4.32 2.75
C GLU A 32 -5.15 -4.47 4.12
N PHE A 33 -6.07 -3.56 4.46
CA PHE A 33 -6.86 -3.68 5.69
C PHE A 33 -7.85 -4.86 5.61
N ALA A 34 -8.46 -5.12 4.45
CA ALA A 34 -9.30 -6.30 4.24
C ALA A 34 -8.48 -7.59 4.38
N GLU A 35 -7.28 -7.66 3.81
CA GLU A 35 -6.36 -8.79 3.98
C GLU A 35 -6.02 -9.03 5.45
N MET A 36 -5.77 -7.97 6.22
CA MET A 36 -5.58 -8.07 7.67
C MET A 36 -6.81 -8.66 8.38
N LEU A 37 -8.02 -8.18 8.05
CA LEU A 37 -9.26 -8.72 8.61
C LEU A 37 -9.45 -10.21 8.25
N THR A 38 -9.12 -10.60 7.03
CA THR A 38 -9.14 -12.01 6.61
C THR A 38 -8.15 -12.85 7.42
N ALA A 39 -6.92 -12.37 7.61
CA ALA A 39 -5.90 -13.05 8.41
C ALA A 39 -6.32 -13.23 9.88
N LEU A 40 -7.12 -12.30 10.41
CA LEU A 40 -7.70 -12.36 11.76
C LEU A 40 -9.00 -13.18 11.84
N GLY A 41 -9.50 -13.72 10.72
CA GLY A 41 -10.71 -14.54 10.69
C GLY A 41 -12.03 -13.76 10.61
N PHE A 42 -12.01 -12.50 10.17
CA PHE A 42 -13.21 -11.65 9.98
C PHE A 42 -13.66 -11.60 8.51
N GLN A 43 -13.94 -12.76 7.90
CA GLN A 43 -14.16 -12.86 6.44
C GLN A 43 -15.35 -12.02 5.95
N ASN A 44 -16.47 -11.99 6.69
CA ASN A 44 -17.64 -11.20 6.28
C ASN A 44 -17.34 -9.69 6.28
N THR A 45 -16.61 -9.20 7.29
CA THR A 45 -16.21 -7.79 7.36
C THR A 45 -15.19 -7.47 6.27
N SER A 46 -14.21 -8.36 6.07
CA SER A 46 -13.21 -8.24 5.00
C SER A 46 -13.87 -8.09 3.62
N ALA A 47 -14.85 -8.94 3.30
CA ALA A 47 -15.53 -8.91 2.01
C ALA A 47 -16.20 -7.55 1.72
N ASN A 48 -16.79 -6.92 2.75
CA ASN A 48 -17.38 -5.59 2.60
C ASN A 48 -16.32 -4.50 2.33
N VAL A 49 -15.18 -4.57 3.00
CA VAL A 49 -14.06 -3.64 2.77
C VAL A 49 -13.48 -3.85 1.37
N GLU A 50 -13.32 -5.11 0.95
CA GLU A 50 -12.81 -5.47 -0.37
C GLU A 50 -13.71 -4.97 -1.51
N LEU A 51 -15.03 -5.00 -1.34
CA LEU A 51 -15.97 -4.42 -2.31
C LEU A 51 -15.71 -2.91 -2.51
N TRP A 52 -15.51 -2.17 -1.42
CA TRP A 52 -15.17 -0.75 -1.50
C TRP A 52 -13.79 -0.53 -2.13
N ALA A 53 -12.79 -1.31 -1.74
CA ALA A 53 -11.45 -1.26 -2.32
C ALA A 53 -11.48 -1.47 -3.83
N ASN A 54 -12.26 -2.44 -4.32
CA ASN A 54 -12.42 -2.74 -5.74
C ASN A 54 -13.14 -1.60 -6.48
N TYR A 55 -14.22 -1.06 -5.92
CA TYR A 55 -14.91 0.11 -6.47
C TYR A 55 -13.96 1.29 -6.68
N MET A 56 -13.12 1.60 -5.68
CA MET A 56 -12.15 2.69 -5.75
C MET A 56 -11.07 2.46 -6.82
N LYS A 57 -10.70 1.20 -7.10
CA LYS A 57 -9.68 0.82 -8.09
C LYS A 57 -10.19 0.79 -9.54
N SER A 58 -11.48 0.57 -9.78
CA SER A 58 -12.02 0.37 -11.14
C SER A 58 -12.97 1.46 -11.62
N GLU A 59 -13.93 1.89 -10.80
CA GLU A 59 -15.11 2.64 -11.25
C GLU A 59 -15.14 4.11 -10.81
N PHE A 60 -14.24 4.55 -9.91
CA PHE A 60 -14.35 5.88 -9.30
C PHE A 60 -14.22 7.02 -10.34
N PRO A 61 -15.31 7.76 -10.66
CA PRO A 61 -15.29 8.80 -11.68
C PRO A 61 -15.21 10.22 -11.09
N GLY A 62 -15.10 10.34 -9.76
CA GLY A 62 -15.26 11.60 -9.03
C GLY A 62 -13.99 12.41 -8.86
N VAL A 63 -14.18 13.68 -8.48
CA VAL A 63 -13.12 14.54 -7.92
C VAL A 63 -13.13 14.37 -6.40
N MET A 64 -11.96 14.20 -5.79
CA MET A 64 -11.85 14.16 -4.33
C MET A 64 -11.51 15.53 -3.76
N GLN A 65 -12.29 15.97 -2.77
CA GLN A 65 -12.04 17.20 -2.03
C GLN A 65 -12.05 16.89 -0.52
N PRO A 66 -11.03 16.21 -0.01
CA PRO A 66 -10.96 15.89 1.42
C PRO A 66 -10.64 17.14 2.24
N ASP A 67 -11.10 17.17 3.49
CA ASP A 67 -10.43 17.98 4.50
C ASP A 67 -9.01 17.42 4.68
N ARG A 68 -8.02 18.23 4.33
CA ARG A 68 -6.63 17.80 4.30
C ARG A 68 -6.04 17.62 5.68
N THR A 69 -6.55 18.32 6.68
CA THR A 69 -6.08 18.21 8.07
C THR A 69 -6.57 16.89 8.63
N GLU A 70 -7.87 16.64 8.55
CA GLU A 70 -8.48 15.40 9.04
C GLU A 70 -7.95 14.17 8.29
N LEU A 71 -7.74 14.27 6.98
CA LEU A 71 -7.15 13.18 6.20
C LEU A 71 -5.71 12.87 6.65
N LEU A 72 -4.90 13.91 6.90
CA LEU A 72 -3.52 13.71 7.34
C LEU A 72 -3.46 13.08 8.74
N ASP A 73 -4.32 13.54 9.65
CA ASP A 73 -4.46 13.00 11.00
C ASP A 73 -4.82 11.51 10.97
N ALA A 74 -5.89 11.17 10.24
CA ALA A 74 -6.32 9.78 10.09
C ALA A 74 -5.25 8.87 9.46
N ILE A 75 -4.48 9.36 8.48
CA ILE A 75 -3.36 8.60 7.90
C ILE A 75 -2.26 8.37 8.93
N CYS A 76 -1.92 9.37 9.75
CA CYS A 76 -0.93 9.22 10.81
C CYS A 76 -1.38 8.17 11.84
N ASP A 77 -2.64 8.24 12.27
CA ASP A 77 -3.22 7.28 13.21
C ASP A 77 -3.26 5.86 12.65
N GLN A 78 -3.57 5.69 11.36
CA GLN A 78 -3.50 4.40 10.70
C GLN A 78 -2.08 3.81 10.69
N ILE A 79 -1.05 4.64 10.47
CA ILE A 79 0.34 4.18 10.55
C ILE A 79 0.69 3.76 11.98
N VAL A 80 0.36 4.59 12.98
CA VAL A 80 0.65 4.32 14.39
C VAL A 80 -0.05 3.05 14.86
N THR A 81 -1.33 2.89 14.52
CA THR A 81 -2.13 1.72 14.91
C THR A 81 -1.71 0.46 14.18
N ALA A 82 -1.33 0.52 12.89
CA ALA A 82 -0.79 -0.63 12.18
C ALA A 82 0.52 -1.14 12.81
N VAL A 83 1.42 -0.22 13.18
CA VAL A 83 2.65 -0.56 13.94
C VAL A 83 2.28 -1.15 15.31
N GLY A 84 1.30 -0.57 16.00
CA GLY A 84 0.80 -1.06 17.28
C GLY A 84 0.23 -2.49 17.18
N VAL A 85 -0.57 -2.79 16.16
CA VAL A 85 -1.10 -4.13 15.91
C VAL A 85 0.04 -5.12 15.74
N ALA A 86 1.02 -4.83 14.86
CA ALA A 86 2.16 -5.72 14.66
C ALA A 86 2.95 -5.98 15.96
N HIS A 87 3.18 -4.93 16.75
CA HIS A 87 3.84 -5.06 18.07
C HIS A 87 3.06 -5.97 19.03
N MET A 88 1.73 -5.81 19.13
CA MET A 88 0.89 -6.62 20.01
C MET A 88 0.83 -8.09 19.60
N PHE A 89 1.06 -8.39 18.32
CA PHE A 89 1.20 -9.75 17.81
C PHE A 89 2.64 -10.27 17.79
N GLY A 90 3.62 -9.48 18.26
CA GLY A 90 5.03 -9.90 18.35
C GLY A 90 5.79 -9.91 17.02
N LEU A 91 5.27 -9.24 15.99
CA LEU A 91 5.84 -9.24 14.63
C LEU A 91 6.92 -8.16 14.48
N ASP A 92 8.03 -8.47 13.80
CA ASP A 92 9.08 -7.49 13.46
C ASP A 92 8.65 -6.63 12.26
N ILE A 93 7.84 -5.61 12.54
CA ILE A 93 7.31 -4.71 11.52
C ILE A 93 8.41 -3.85 10.86
N GLU A 94 9.48 -3.53 11.58
CA GLU A 94 10.57 -2.72 11.03
C GLU A 94 11.37 -3.52 9.98
N GLY A 95 11.74 -4.76 10.31
CA GLY A 95 12.38 -5.70 9.40
C GLY A 95 11.51 -6.04 8.20
N ALA A 96 10.24 -6.37 8.45
CA ALA A 96 9.27 -6.68 7.39
C ALA A 96 9.09 -5.52 6.40
N LEU A 97 8.91 -4.28 6.89
CA LEU A 97 8.79 -3.11 6.02
C LEU A 97 10.08 -2.84 5.22
N ALA A 98 11.25 -3.11 5.80
CA ALA A 98 12.52 -2.95 5.11
C ALA A 98 12.63 -3.93 3.93
N GLU A 99 12.22 -5.18 4.13
CA GLU A 99 12.20 -6.21 3.10
C GLU A 99 11.16 -5.93 2.01
N VAL A 100 9.94 -5.52 2.36
CA VAL A 100 8.92 -5.09 1.39
C VAL A 100 9.41 -3.89 0.59
N THR A 101 10.07 -2.94 1.23
CA THR A 101 10.66 -1.78 0.53
C THR A 101 11.75 -2.23 -0.43
N ARG A 102 12.67 -3.12 -0.02
CA ARG A 102 13.69 -3.70 -0.90
C ARG A 102 13.06 -4.38 -2.12
N SER A 103 12.04 -5.22 -1.89
CA SER A 103 11.29 -5.88 -2.96
C SER A 103 10.63 -4.86 -3.90
N ASN A 104 9.99 -3.81 -3.40
CA ASN A 104 9.37 -2.77 -4.23
C ASN A 104 10.37 -2.05 -5.14
N TYR A 105 11.59 -1.80 -4.67
CA TYR A 105 12.65 -1.22 -5.52
C TYR A 105 13.19 -2.20 -6.56
N SER A 106 13.07 -3.53 -6.37
CA SER A 106 13.44 -4.51 -7.41
C SER A 106 12.53 -4.48 -8.65
N LYS A 107 11.38 -3.80 -8.55
CA LYS A 107 10.47 -3.54 -9.68
C LYS A 107 11.03 -2.46 -10.62
N PHE A 108 12.05 -1.72 -10.21
CA PHE A 108 12.64 -0.67 -11.03
C PHE A 108 13.75 -1.27 -11.91
N VAL A 109 13.82 -0.80 -13.14
CA VAL A 109 14.89 -1.12 -14.10
C VAL A 109 15.60 0.20 -14.42
N ASP A 110 16.92 0.23 -14.26
CA ASP A 110 17.75 1.44 -14.42
C ASP A 110 17.24 2.65 -13.61
N GLY A 111 16.74 2.39 -12.40
CA GLY A 111 16.23 3.41 -11.49
C GLY A 111 14.84 3.96 -11.86
N LYS A 112 14.17 3.39 -12.87
CA LYS A 112 12.83 3.80 -13.30
C LYS A 112 11.78 2.73 -13.05
N PRO A 113 10.56 3.10 -12.64
CA PRO A 113 9.42 2.19 -12.59
C PRO A 113 9.10 1.65 -13.99
N VAL A 114 8.86 0.35 -14.09
CA VAL A 114 8.33 -0.26 -15.31
C VAL A 114 6.81 -0.34 -15.18
N PHE A 115 6.07 0.08 -16.20
CA PHE A 115 4.61 0.01 -16.24
C PHE A 115 4.14 -1.03 -17.25
N ASP A 116 3.03 -1.70 -16.94
CA ASP A 116 2.31 -2.55 -17.89
C ASP A 116 1.41 -1.72 -18.82
N ALA A 117 0.74 -2.39 -19.77
CA ALA A 117 -0.15 -1.75 -20.73
C ALA A 117 -1.35 -1.01 -20.09
N ASN A 118 -1.65 -1.30 -18.82
CA ASN A 118 -2.74 -0.68 -18.06
C ASN A 118 -2.23 0.46 -17.15
N GLY A 119 -0.93 0.79 -17.21
CA GLY A 119 -0.31 1.81 -16.37
C GLY A 119 -0.09 1.36 -14.92
N LYS A 120 -0.15 0.05 -14.61
CA LYS A 120 0.24 -0.49 -13.31
C LYS A 120 1.72 -0.77 -13.29
N ILE A 121 2.36 -0.64 -12.12
CA ILE A 121 3.78 -0.98 -11.98
C ILE A 121 3.96 -2.48 -12.18
N ALA A 122 4.66 -2.84 -13.24
CA ALA A 122 4.91 -4.21 -13.65
C ALA A 122 5.94 -4.89 -12.72
N LYS A 123 5.94 -6.22 -12.75
CA LYS A 123 7.00 -7.05 -12.14
C LYS A 123 7.95 -7.49 -13.26
N PRO A 124 9.09 -6.80 -13.47
CA PRO A 124 10.08 -7.21 -14.47
C PRO A 124 10.78 -8.52 -14.08
N GLN A 125 11.61 -9.07 -14.97
CA GLN A 125 12.42 -10.27 -14.67
C GLN A 125 13.35 -10.08 -13.45
N SER A 126 13.74 -8.84 -13.15
CA SER A 126 14.55 -8.48 -11.98
C SER A 126 13.76 -8.42 -10.66
N TYR A 127 12.44 -8.60 -10.70
CA TYR A 127 11.60 -8.55 -9.50
C TYR A 127 11.94 -9.69 -8.54
N ILE A 128 12.13 -9.33 -7.27
CA ILE A 128 12.36 -10.27 -6.18
C ILE A 128 11.18 -10.15 -5.21
N LYS A 129 10.41 -11.23 -5.04
CA LYS A 129 9.30 -11.29 -4.07
C LYS A 129 9.86 -11.09 -2.65
N PRO A 130 9.15 -10.36 -1.75
CA PRO A 130 9.61 -10.25 -0.38
C PRO A 130 9.45 -11.59 0.35
N ASP A 131 10.41 -11.93 1.22
CA ASP A 131 10.28 -13.04 2.17
C ASP A 131 10.03 -12.48 3.57
N LEU A 132 8.83 -12.72 4.11
CA LEU A 132 8.44 -12.22 5.42
C LEU A 132 8.65 -13.23 6.56
N THR A 133 9.03 -14.48 6.24
CA THR A 133 9.22 -15.56 7.22
C THR A 133 10.18 -15.18 8.36
N PRO A 134 11.29 -14.45 8.12
CA PRO A 134 12.21 -14.07 9.20
C PRO A 134 11.65 -13.07 10.22
N PHE A 135 10.47 -12.48 9.98
CA PHE A 135 9.91 -11.39 10.78
C PHE A 135 8.61 -11.78 11.52
N LEU A 136 8.27 -13.07 11.51
CA LEU A 136 7.10 -13.64 12.18
C LEU A 136 7.34 -13.92 13.65
#